data_AF-A0A7K8L3A1-F1
#
_entry.id   AF-A0A7K8L3A1-F1
#
_cell.length_a   1.000
_cell.length_b   1.000
_cell.length_c   1.000
_cell.angle_alpha   90.00
_cell.angle_beta   90.00
_cell.angle_gamma   90.00
#
_symmetry.space_group_name_H-M   'P 1'
#
loop_
_entity.id
_entity.type
_entity.pdbx_description
1 polymer ?
#
loop_
_entity_poly.entity_id
_entity_poly.type
_entity_poly.pdbx_seq_one_letter_code
_entity_poly.pdbx_strand_id
1 'polypeptide(L)'
;TNQLQALLNDSLIRTQHVENAAVIDTKERKVCASTFGFNVPPENALNLIYTFYKNLLQLKCGGLCFKKKYCKCVRTDEHSICLQN
;
A
#
# COMPACT_ATOMS: atom_id res chain seq x y z
N THR A 1 -9.58 4.25 20.59
CA THR A 1 -9.68 4.21 19.12
C THR A 1 -8.34 4.59 18.54
N ASN A 2 -7.78 3.81 17.60
CA ASN A 2 -6.50 4.12 16.97
C ASN A 2 -6.64 5.40 16.12
N GLN A 3 -5.94 6.48 16.49
CA GLN A 3 -6.05 7.78 15.80
C GLN A 3 -5.72 7.70 14.31
N LEU A 4 -4.78 6.84 13.90
CA LEU A 4 -4.49 6.61 12.47
C LEU A 4 -5.68 5.97 11.77
N GLN A 5 -6.37 5.03 12.42
CA GLN A 5 -7.54 4.40 11.82
C GLN A 5 -8.68 5.40 11.64
N ALA A 6 -8.90 6.31 12.61
CA ALA A 6 -9.86 7.39 12.46
C ALA A 6 -9.49 8.31 11.27
N LEU A 7 -8.21 8.71 11.16
CA LEU A 7 -7.70 9.51 10.05
C LEU A 7 -7.92 8.84 8.69
N LEU A 8 -7.69 7.52 8.58
CA LEU A 8 -7.95 6.78 7.35
C LEU A 8 -9.44 6.83 6.96
N ASN A 9 -10.34 6.66 7.93
CA ASN A 9 -11.78 6.72 7.67
C ASN A 9 -12.24 8.12 7.25
N ASP A 10 -11.80 9.14 7.98
CA ASP A 10 -12.23 10.52 7.78
C ASP A 10 -11.67 11.16 6.50
N SER A 11 -10.41 10.84 6.17
CA SER A 11 -9.70 11.49 5.06
C SER A 11 -9.74 10.72 3.75
N LEU A 12 -9.91 9.38 3.79
CA LEU A 12 -9.91 8.55 2.58
C LEU A 12 -11.28 7.90 2.35
N ILE A 13 -11.79 7.12 3.30
CA ILE A 13 -13.03 6.35 3.09
C ILE A 13 -14.25 7.27 2.92
N ARG A 14 -14.37 8.31 3.75
CA ARG A 14 -15.47 9.28 3.68
C ARG A 14 -15.56 10.01 2.34
N THR A 15 -14.48 10.06 1.56
CA THR A 15 -14.48 10.67 0.22
C THR A 15 -15.23 9.85 -0.82
N GLN A 16 -15.53 8.57 -0.54
CA GLN A 16 -16.14 7.61 -1.48
C GLN A 16 -15.32 7.28 -2.73
N HIS A 17 -14.09 7.80 -2.86
CA HIS A 17 -13.18 7.46 -3.96
C HIS A 17 -12.19 6.34 -3.59
N VAL A 18 -12.07 6.01 -2.31
CA VAL A 18 -11.18 4.98 -1.78
C VAL A 18 -12.01 3.96 -1.01
N GLU A 19 -11.96 2.70 -1.44
CA GLU A 19 -12.68 1.59 -0.79
C GLU A 19 -11.99 1.14 0.51
N ASN A 20 -10.66 1.06 0.47
CA ASN A 20 -9.85 0.51 1.56
C ASN A 20 -8.51 1.24 1.68
N ALA A 21 -8.01 1.39 2.90
CA ALA A 21 -6.72 2.04 3.14
C ALA A 21 -5.96 1.41 4.31
N ALA A 22 -4.63 1.50 4.25
CA ALA A 22 -3.74 1.09 5.33
C ALA A 22 -2.50 1.99 5.38
N VAL A 23 -1.96 2.17 6.59
CA VAL A 23 -0.68 2.84 6.82
C VAL A 23 0.35 1.77 7.15
N ILE A 24 1.46 1.77 6.41
CA ILE A 24 2.60 0.88 6.61
C ILE A 24 3.77 1.76 7.01
N ASP A 25 4.41 1.44 8.13
CA ASP A 25 5.68 2.04 8.50
C ASP A 25 6.81 1.30 7.79
N THR A 26 7.53 2.02 6.94
CA THR A 26 8.61 1.46 6.11
C THR A 26 9.87 1.14 6.92
N LYS A 27 10.10 1.83 8.05
CA LYS A 27 11.25 1.60 8.94
C LYS A 27 10.99 0.39 9.83
N GLU A 28 9.82 0.35 10.46
CA GLU A 28 9.37 -0.72 11.35
C GLU A 28 8.88 -1.96 10.59
N ARG A 29 8.69 -1.84 9.27
CA ARG A 29 8.24 -2.91 8.36
C ARG A 29 6.92 -3.56 8.78
N LYS A 30 5.98 -2.76 9.28
CA LYS A 30 4.70 -3.23 9.83
C LYS A 30 3.51 -2.36 9.42
N VAL A 31 2.32 -2.95 9.45
CA VAL A 31 1.06 -2.22 9.26
C VAL A 31 0.69 -1.54 10.59
N CYS A 32 0.58 -0.21 10.59
CA CYS A 32 0.26 0.58 11.78
C CYS A 32 -1.24 0.78 11.99
N ALA A 33 -1.99 0.84 10.89
CA ALA A 33 -3.44 0.96 10.88
C ALA A 33 -4.00 0.49 9.55
N SER A 34 -5.25 0.03 9.56
CA SER A 34 -6.04 -0.22 8.36
C SER A 34 -7.50 0.09 8.61
N THR A 35 -8.25 0.31 7.53
CA THR A 35 -9.71 0.45 7.58
C THR A 35 -10.36 -0.87 8.02
N PHE A 36 -11.56 -0.77 8.59
CA PHE A 36 -12.25 -1.94 9.13
C PHE A 36 -12.47 -3.00 8.05
N GLY A 37 -12.18 -4.28 8.37
CA GLY A 37 -12.25 -5.39 7.42
C GLY A 37 -11.10 -5.48 6.41
N PHE A 38 -10.24 -4.46 6.32
CA PHE A 38 -9.08 -4.48 5.42
C PHE A 38 -7.83 -5.00 6.14
N ASN A 39 -7.58 -6.32 6.06
CA ASN A 39 -6.35 -6.91 6.56
C ASN A 39 -5.25 -6.86 5.48
N VAL A 40 -4.06 -6.32 5.79
CA VAL A 40 -2.88 -6.37 4.93
C VAL A 40 -1.89 -7.37 5.54
N PRO A 41 -1.66 -8.54 4.90
CA PRO A 41 -0.73 -9.52 5.44
C PRO A 41 0.70 -8.94 5.58
N PRO A 42 1.45 -9.30 6.63
CA PRO A 42 2.82 -8.80 6.83
C PRO A 42 3.74 -9.06 5.63
N GLU A 43 3.61 -10.24 4.99
CA GLU A 43 4.35 -10.57 3.77
C GLU A 43 4.05 -9.59 2.61
N ASN A 44 2.80 -9.17 2.45
CA ASN A 44 2.42 -8.20 1.44
C ASN A 44 2.95 -6.81 1.78
N ALA A 45 2.95 -6.43 3.07
CA ALA A 45 3.54 -5.16 3.50
C ALA A 45 5.05 -5.11 3.20
N LEU A 46 5.78 -6.20 3.51
CA LEU A 46 7.20 -6.33 3.18
C LEU A 46 7.46 -6.25 1.69
N ASN A 47 6.67 -6.96 0.87
CA ASN A 47 6.79 -6.91 -0.58
C ASN A 47 6.53 -5.49 -1.12
N LEU A 48 5.51 -4.78 -0.60
CA LEU A 48 5.22 -3.39 -0.96
C LEU A 48 6.40 -2.47 -0.64
N ILE A 49 6.98 -2.58 0.56
CA ILE A 49 8.15 -1.79 0.98
C ILE A 49 9.34 -2.06 0.06
N TYR A 50 9.61 -3.34 -0.23
CA TYR A 50 10.72 -3.74 -1.08
C TYR A 50 10.57 -3.23 -2.51
N THR A 51 9.37 -3.35 -3.08
CA THR A 51 9.05 -2.82 -4.41
C THR A 51 9.19 -1.30 -4.45
N PHE A 52 8.78 -0.59 -3.40
CA PHE A 52 8.98 0.86 -3.28
C PHE A 52 10.46 1.25 -3.37
N TYR A 53 11.32 0.63 -2.57
CA TYR A 53 12.75 0.92 -2.61
C TYR A 53 13.46 0.42 -3.88
N LYS A 54 13.03 -0.70 -4.46
CA LYS A 54 13.64 -1.22 -5.69
C LYS A 54 13.34 -0.39 -6.92
N ASN A 55 12.10 0.09 -7.06
CA ASN A 55 11.69 0.91 -8.20
C ASN A 55 12.43 2.24 -8.28
N LEU A 56 12.89 2.77 -7.15
CA LEU A 56 13.77 3.95 -7.08
C LEU A 56 15.15 3.70 -7.70
N LEU A 57 15.63 2.45 -7.72
CA LEU A 57 17.04 2.15 -8.01
C LEU A 57 17.27 1.40 -9.33
N GLN A 58 16.31 0.64 -9.89
CA GLN A 58 16.50 -0.06 -11.17
C GLN A 58 15.23 -0.78 -11.70
N LEU A 59 15.03 -0.68 -13.03
CA LEU A 59 14.35 -1.64 -13.93
C LEU A 59 12.81 -1.70 -13.94
N LYS A 60 12.25 -1.21 -15.06
CA LYS A 60 10.96 -1.54 -15.70
C LYS A 60 10.12 -2.59 -14.94
N CYS A 61 9.19 -2.09 -14.14
CA CYS A 61 8.48 -2.86 -13.12
C CYS A 61 7.52 -3.90 -13.73
N GLY A 62 7.87 -5.18 -13.58
CA GLY A 62 7.06 -6.33 -13.99
C GLY A 62 5.91 -6.64 -13.02
N GLY A 63 5.28 -5.64 -12.40
CA GLY A 63 4.13 -5.79 -11.49
C GLY A 63 4.47 -6.32 -10.09
N LEU A 64 3.46 -6.40 -9.22
CA LEU A 64 3.54 -6.87 -7.83
C LEU A 64 2.34 -7.75 -7.50
N CYS A 65 2.55 -8.79 -6.68
CA CYS A 65 1.46 -9.56 -6.10
C CYS A 65 0.95 -8.94 -4.79
N PHE A 66 -0.32 -8.51 -4.77
CA PHE A 66 -1.03 -8.07 -3.57
C PHE A 66 -2.23 -8.98 -3.30
N LYS A 67 -2.30 -9.58 -2.09
CA LYS A 67 -3.37 -10.53 -1.70
C LYS A 67 -3.61 -11.63 -2.76
N LYS A 68 -2.53 -12.25 -3.25
CA LYS A 68 -2.54 -13.29 -4.31
C LYS A 68 -3.06 -12.83 -5.68
N LYS A 69 -3.27 -11.54 -5.90
CA LYS A 69 -3.56 -10.97 -7.22
C LYS A 69 -2.32 -10.27 -7.76
N TYR A 70 -1.99 -10.54 -9.01
CA TYR A 70 -0.93 -9.82 -9.71
C TYR A 70 -1.47 -8.47 -10.18
N CYS A 71 -0.80 -7.40 -9.81
CA CYS A 71 -1.11 -6.04 -10.23
C CYS A 71 0.03 -5.54 -11.13
N LYS A 72 -0.29 -5.14 -12.35
CA LYS A 72 0.65 -4.51 -13.28
C LYS A 72 0.99 -3.11 -12.80
N CYS A 73 2.27 -2.75 -12.90
CA CYS A 73 2.70 -1.39 -12.60
C CYS A 73 2.36 -0.43 -13.73
N VAL A 74 1.64 0.65 -13.43
CA VAL A 74 1.22 1.66 -14.42
C VAL A 74 1.94 3.00 -14.24
N ARG A 75 2.42 3.31 -13.03
CA ARG A 75 3.22 4.50 -12.74
C ARG A 75 4.22 4.23 -11.62
N THR A 76 5.43 4.73 -11.78
CA THR A 76 6.45 4.78 -10.72
C THR A 76 7.15 6.13 -10.80
N ASP A 77 7.20 6.83 -9.69
CA ASP A 77 8.01 8.03 -9.51
C ASP A 77 8.75 7.94 -8.17
N GLU A 78 9.46 9.00 -7.80
CA GLU A 78 10.33 9.03 -6.62
C GLU A 78 9.57 8.85 -5.30
N HIS A 79 8.24 9.07 -5.31
CA HIS A 79 7.41 9.08 -4.10
C HIS A 79 6.15 8.21 -4.21
N SER A 80 5.85 7.67 -5.40
CA SER A 80 4.61 6.95 -5.63
C SER A 80 4.77 5.76 -6.57
N ILE A 81 3.98 4.72 -6.30
CA ILE A 81 3.77 3.57 -7.19
C ILE A 81 2.27 3.41 -7.36
N CYS A 82 1.82 3.32 -8.60
CA CYS A 82 0.44 2.98 -8.94
C CYS A 82 0.42 1.64 -9.67
N LEU A 83 -0.44 0.74 -9.18
CA LEU A 83 -0.63 -0.58 -9.73
C LEU A 83 -2.09 -0.73 -10.20
N GLN A 84 -2.29 -1.49 -11.27
CA GLN A 84 -3.59 -1.81 -11.85
C GLN A 84 -3.72 -3.33 -11.96
N ASN A 85 -4.86 -3.88 -11.57
CA ASN A 85 -5.19 -5.30 -11.81
C ASN A 85 -5.43 -5.57 -13.29
#